data_AF-C1MHB1-F1
#
_entry.id   AF-C1MHB1-F1
#
_cell.length_a   1.000
_cell.length_b   1.000
_cell.length_c   1.000
_cell.angle_alpha   90.00
_cell.angle_beta   90.00
_cell.angle_gamma   90.00
#
_symmetry.space_group_name_H-M   'P 1'
#
loop_
_entity.id
_entity.type
_entity.pdbx_description
1 polymer ?
#
loop_
_entity_poly.entity_id
_entity_poly.type
_entity_poly.pdbx_seq_one_letter_code
_entity_poly.pdbx_strand_id
1 'polypeptide(L)' 'AKLGSSNVGFRMLRAAGWREGEGLGKEKQGAKEPLRVWKKGDRRGLGTESDVGHVVGDPDAE' A
#
# COMPACT_ATOMS: atom_id res chain seq x y z
N ALA A 1 -7.14 2.46 -4.65
CA ALA A 1 -7.59 1.19 -5.25
C ALA A 1 -8.05 0.16 -4.20
N LYS A 2 -9.35 -0.15 -4.17
CA LYS A 2 -9.96 -1.19 -3.32
C LYS A 2 -9.79 -2.57 -3.97
N LEU A 3 -9.50 -3.63 -3.21
CA LEU A 3 -9.40 -4.99 -3.74
C LEU A 3 -10.78 -5.48 -4.20
N GLY A 4 -10.94 -5.76 -5.50
CA GLY A 4 -12.21 -6.27 -6.04
C GLY A 4 -12.52 -7.69 -5.55
N SER A 5 -13.80 -8.00 -5.35
CA SER A 5 -14.26 -9.30 -4.84
C SER A 5 -13.98 -10.49 -5.79
N SER A 6 -13.76 -10.21 -7.08
CA SER A 6 -13.34 -11.21 -8.07
C SER A 6 -11.88 -11.66 -7.89
N ASN A 7 -11.05 -10.84 -7.22
CA ASN A 7 -9.64 -11.13 -6.99
C ASN A 7 -9.48 -12.40 -6.13
N VAL A 8 -8.59 -13.30 -6.55
CA VAL A 8 -8.33 -14.56 -5.86
C VAL A 8 -7.80 -14.33 -4.44
N GLY A 9 -6.87 -13.40 -4.28
CA GLY A 9 -6.30 -13.02 -2.98
C GLY A 9 -7.35 -12.41 -2.03
N PHE A 10 -8.26 -11.58 -2.55
CA PHE A 10 -9.38 -11.07 -1.75
C PHE A 10 -10.23 -12.21 -1.17
N ARG A 11 -10.58 -13.21 -2.00
CA ARG A 11 -11.35 -14.38 -1.54
C ARG A 11 -10.60 -15.21 -0.51
N MET A 12 -9.28 -15.39 -0.69
CA MET A 12 -8.44 -16.10 0.26
C MET A 12 -8.37 -15.38 1.62
N LEU A 13 -8.19 -14.05 1.63
CA LEU A 13 -8.18 -13.25 2.86
C LEU A 13 -9.50 -13.39 3.61
N ARG A 14 -10.63 -13.26 2.90
CA ARG A 14 -11.97 -13.45 3.49
C ARG A 14 -12.14 -14.85 4.09
N ALA A 15 -11.69 -15.90 3.38
CA ALA A 15 -11.75 -17.27 3.88
C ALA A 15 -10.89 -17.50 5.13
N ALA A 16 -9.77 -16.78 5.24
CA ALA A 16 -8.91 -16.78 6.43
C ALA A 16 -9.46 -15.94 7.61
N GLY A 17 -10.66 -15.37 7.48
CA GLY A 17 -11.32 -14.60 8.54
C GLY A 17 -11.01 -13.10 8.55
N TRP A 18 -10.24 -12.59 7.58
CA TRP A 18 -10.03 -11.15 7.43
C TRP A 18 -11.29 -10.45 6.90
N ARG A 19 -11.53 -9.21 7.33
CA ARG A 19 -12.63 -8.37 6.83
C ARG A 19 -12.09 -7.09 6.21
N GLU A 20 -12.78 -6.66 5.16
CA GLU A 20 -12.43 -5.43 4.45
C GLU A 20 -12.44 -4.22 5.40
N GLY A 21 -11.38 -3.41 5.32
CA GLY A 21 -11.16 -2.26 6.21
C GLY A 21 -10.51 -2.58 7.55
N GLU A 22 -10.28 -3.86 7.87
CA GLU A 22 -9.55 -4.27 9.07
C GLU A 22 -8.05 -4.46 8.80
N GLY A 23 -7.22 -4.17 9.80
CA GLY A 23 -5.81 -4.53 9.77
C GLY A 23 -5.61 -6.05 9.96
N LEU A 24 -4.44 -6.54 9.56
CA LEU A 24 -4.04 -7.93 9.82
C LEU A 24 -3.50 -8.11 11.24
N GLY A 25 -3.32 -9.36 11.66
CA GLY A 25 -2.84 -9.72 13.01
C GLY A 25 -3.96 -10.02 13.99
N LYS A 26 -3.61 -10.63 15.13
CA LYS A 26 -4.57 -11.11 16.14
C LYS A 26 -5.53 -10.01 16.62
N GLU A 27 -4.99 -8.81 16.83
CA GLU A 27 -5.73 -7.64 17.33
C GLU A 27 -6.03 -6.64 16.21
N LYS A 28 -5.91 -7.05 14.94
CA LYS A 28 -6.10 -6.21 13.74
C LYS A 28 -5.18 -4.97 13.71
N GLN A 29 -4.00 -5.09 14.31
CA GLN A 29 -3.06 -3.99 14.51
C GLN A 29 -2.23 -3.67 13.26
N GLY A 30 -2.25 -4.53 12.24
CA GLY A 30 -1.55 -4.32 10.99
C GLY A 30 -2.09 -3.13 10.21
N ALA A 31 -1.30 -2.61 9.27
CA ALA A 31 -1.70 -1.50 8.42
C ALA A 31 -2.95 -1.86 7.60
N LYS A 32 -3.92 -0.95 7.56
CA LYS A 32 -5.15 -1.09 6.76
C LYS A 32 -4.94 -0.75 5.29
N GLU A 33 -3.97 0.11 5.03
CA GLU A 33 -3.59 0.58 3.70
C GLU A 33 -2.12 0.28 3.44
N PRO A 34 -1.73 0.11 2.17
CA PRO A 34 -0.32 -0.01 1.80
C PRO A 34 0.49 1.21 2.23
N LEU A 35 1.75 0.99 2.60
CA LEU A 35 2.68 2.07 2.85
C LEU A 35 3.07 2.74 1.54
N ARG A 36 2.91 4.06 1.47
CA ARG A 36 3.38 4.87 0.33
C ARG A 36 4.90 4.99 0.39
N VAL A 37 5.58 4.59 -0.67
CA VAL A 37 7.04 4.64 -0.76
C VAL A 37 7.44 5.66 -1.82
N TRP A 38 8.25 6.65 -1.42
CA TRP A 38 8.83 7.58 -2.36
C TRP A 38 10.02 6.94 -3.08
N LYS A 39 9.92 6.76 -4.39
CA LYS A 39 11.06 6.33 -5.20
C LYS A 39 11.84 7.55 -5.64
N LYS A 40 13.07 7.63 -5.14
CA LYS A 40 14.04 8.63 -5.53
C LYS A 40 14.43 8.42 -7.00
N GLY A 41 14.19 9.44 -7.82
CA GLY A 41 14.48 9.42 -9.26
C GLY A 41 15.93 9.78 -9.60
N ASP A 42 16.73 10.25 -8.65
CA ASP A 42 18.05 10.79 -8.92
C ASP A 42 19.17 10.24 -8.02
N ARG A 43 20.37 10.80 -8.19
CA ARG A 43 21.60 10.39 -7.48
C ARG A 43 22.10 11.42 -6.47
N ARG A 44 21.36 12.51 -6.21
CA ARG A 44 21.76 13.56 -5.25
C ARG A 44 21.69 13.09 -3.79
N GLY A 45 22.28 13.86 -2.87
CA GLY A 45 22.21 13.58 -1.44
C GLY A 45 20.79 13.69 -0.89
N LEU A 46 20.49 12.95 0.18
CA LEU A 46 19.23 13.09 0.91
C LEU A 46 19.14 14.49 1.53
N GLY A 47 17.95 15.09 1.52
CA GLY A 47 17.74 16.45 2.04
C GLY A 47 18.19 17.59 1.12
N THR A 48 18.76 17.28 -0.05
CA THR A 48 18.94 18.29 -1.10
C THR A 48 17.59 18.58 -1.76
N GLU A 49 17.35 19.83 -2.16
CA GLU A 49 16.18 20.16 -2.99
C GLU A 49 16.32 19.43 -4.32
N SER A 50 15.58 18.33 -4.44
CA SER A 50 15.62 17.48 -5.61
C SER A 50 14.24 17.09 -6.09
N ASP A 51 13.87 17.68 -7.23
CA ASP A 51 12.69 17.37 -8.03
C ASP A 51 12.64 15.92 -8.53
N VAL A 52 11.40 15.43 -8.65
CA VAL A 52 10.91 14.23 -9.34
C VAL A 52 11.35 12.86 -8.79
N GLY A 53 11.05 12.60 -7.51
CA GLY A 53 10.58 11.27 -7.17
C GLY A 53 9.08 11.12 -7.46
N HIS A 54 8.56 9.91 -7.37
CA HIS A 54 7.12 9.68 -7.34
C HIS A 54 6.80 8.65 -6.25
N VAL A 55 5.56 8.67 -5.76
CA VAL A 55 5.08 7.62 -4.86
C VAL A 55 4.87 6.35 -5.68
N VAL A 56 5.56 5.27 -5.33
CA VAL A 56 5.41 3.97 -5.98
C VAL A 56 4.20 3.26 -5.42
N GLY A 57 3.38 2.71 -6.32
CA GLY A 57 2.21 1.93 -5.94
C GLY A 57 1.14 2.78 -5.27
N ASP A 58 1.12 4.09 -5.53
CA ASP A 58 0.08 4.97 -5.03
C ASP A 58 -1.28 4.54 -5.60
N PRO A 59 -2.22 4.12 -4.75
CA PRO A 59 -3.55 3.71 -5.20
C PRO A 59 -4.42 4.86 -5.75
N ASP A 60 -3.99 6.11 -5.57
CA ASP A 60 -4.71 7.34 -5.91
C ASP A 60 -3.94 8.22 -6.92
N ALA A 61 -2.76 7.79 -7.39
CA ALA A 61 -2.13 8.39 -8.55
C ALA A 61 -2.86 7.92 -9.81
N GLU A 62 -3.42 8.86 -10.59
CA GLU A 62 -3.94 8.58 -11.93
C GLU A 62 -2.87 8.00 -12.86
#